data_AF-A0A519F4G3-F1
#
_entry.id   AF-A0A519F4G3-F1
#
_cell.length_a   1.000
_cell.length_b   1.000
_cell.length_c   1.000
_cell.angle_alpha   90.00
_cell.angle_beta   90.00
_cell.angle_gamma   90.00
#
_symmetry.space_group_name_H-M   'P 1'
#
loop_
_entity.id
_entity.type
_entity.pdbx_description
1 polymer ?
#
loop_
_entity_poly.entity_id
_entity_poly.type
_entity_poly.pdbx_seq_one_letter_code
_entity_poly.pdbx_strand_id
1 'polypeptide(L)' 'MHTTQEHLDTRARLEAPDDFYEALIDAHRGLSTDESHALNARLVLLLANQIGVQAVLREALAAARDTA' A
#
# COMPACT_ATOMS: atom_id res chain seq x y z
N MET A 1 1.50 15.61 -21.11
CA MET A 1 0.27 14.81 -20.97
C MET A 1 0.54 13.80 -19.88
N HIS A 2 -0.02 13.95 -18.67
CA HIS A 2 0.02 12.87 -17.69
C HIS A 2 -1.09 11.89 -18.04
N THR A 3 -0.72 10.71 -18.54
CA THR A 3 -1.67 9.62 -18.72
C THR A 3 -2.03 9.12 -17.33
N THR A 4 -3.29 9.27 -16.92
CA THR A 4 -3.78 8.60 -15.70
C THR A 4 -3.62 7.09 -15.91
N GLN A 5 -2.84 6.45 -15.06
CA GLN A 5 -2.63 5.00 -15.12
C GLN A 5 -3.93 4.31 -14.70
N GLU A 6 -4.61 3.62 -15.62
CA GLU A 6 -5.91 2.99 -15.37
C GLU A 6 -5.82 1.56 -14.82
N HIS A 7 -4.62 0.97 -14.81
CA HIS A 7 -4.35 -0.40 -14.38
C HIS A 7 -3.27 -0.48 -13.28
N LEU A 8 -3.34 -1.53 -12.47
CA LEU A 8 -2.36 -1.85 -11.45
C LEU A 8 -1.01 -2.22 -12.09
N ASP A 9 0.06 -1.58 -11.63
CA ASP A 9 1.44 -1.96 -11.95
C ASP A 9 2.07 -2.66 -10.74
N THR A 10 2.39 -3.94 -10.88
CA THR A 10 2.95 -4.78 -9.81
C THR A 10 4.48 -4.88 -9.84
N ARG A 11 5.15 -4.14 -10.74
CA ARG A 11 6.61 -4.11 -10.78
C ARG A 11 7.18 -3.47 -9.52
N ALA A 12 8.40 -3.85 -9.15
CA ALA A 12 9.14 -3.17 -8.08
C ALA A 12 9.43 -1.72 -8.50
N ARG A 13 8.85 -0.75 -7.78
CA ARG A 13 8.97 0.69 -8.06
C ARG A 13 9.65 1.49 -6.94
N LEU A 14 9.99 0.85 -5.82
CA LEU A 14 10.68 1.50 -4.72
C LEU A 14 12.17 1.65 -5.06
N GLU A 15 12.70 2.86 -4.93
CA GLU A 15 14.14 3.14 -5.13
C GLU A 15 15.00 2.47 -4.05
N ALA A 16 14.50 2.48 -2.81
CA ALA A 16 15.12 1.84 -1.64
C ALA A 16 14.06 0.99 -0.91
N PRO A 17 13.81 -0.25 -1.35
CA PRO A 17 12.78 -1.11 -0.77
C PRO A 17 13.09 -1.47 0.69
N ASP A 18 14.36 -1.65 1.04
CA ASP A 18 14.79 -2.02 2.39
C ASP A 18 14.55 -0.87 3.39
N ASP A 19 14.91 0.36 3.03
CA ASP A 19 14.69 1.56 3.86
C ASP A 19 13.20 1.77 4.16
N PHE A 20 12.33 1.59 3.15
CA PHE A 20 10.89 1.69 3.34
C PHE A 20 10.36 0.57 4.26
N TYR A 21 10.87 -0.65 4.09
CA TYR A 21 10.48 -1.77 4.93
C TYR A 21 10.91 -1.57 6.39
N GLU A 22 12.12 -1.07 6.63
CA GLU A 22 12.59 -0.71 7.97
C GLU A 22 11.70 0.36 8.61
N ALA A 23 11.40 1.44 7.88
CA ALA A 23 10.50 2.48 8.35
C ALA A 23 9.09 1.95 8.70
N LEU A 24 8.59 0.99 7.92
CA LEU A 24 7.31 0.33 8.19
C LEU A 24 7.35 -0.46 9.49
N ILE A 25 8.38 -1.28 9.69
CA ILE A 25 8.56 -2.06 10.94
C ILE A 25 8.67 -1.13 12.15
N ASP A 26 9.44 -0.06 12.02
CA ASP A 26 9.62 0.92 13.09
C ASP A 26 8.32 1.63 13.46
N ALA A 27 7.45 1.90 12.48
CA ALA A 27 6.13 2.48 12.71
C ALA A 27 5.21 1.56 13.55
N HIS A 28 5.45 0.25 13.54
CA HIS A 28 4.70 -0.72 14.36
C HIS A 28 5.30 -0.95 15.76
N ARG A 29 6.51 -0.46 16.04
CA ARG A 29 7.22 -0.74 17.29
C ARG A 29 6.44 -0.20 18.50
N GLY A 30 6.15 -1.07 19.46
CA GLY A 30 5.44 -0.72 20.70
C GLY A 30 3.91 -0.67 20.58
N LEU A 31 3.34 -0.94 19.39
CA LEU A 31 1.91 -1.08 19.20
C LEU A 31 1.43 -2.48 19.60
N SER A 32 0.24 -2.55 20.17
CA SER A 32 -0.52 -3.80 20.25
C SER A 32 -0.93 -4.30 18.87
N THR A 33 -1.38 -5.55 18.78
CA THR A 33 -1.90 -6.13 17.54
C THR A 33 -3.04 -5.31 16.93
N ASP A 34 -3.98 -4.83 17.75
CA ASP A 34 -5.12 -4.06 17.26
C ASP A 34 -4.70 -2.67 16.77
N GLU A 35 -3.78 -2.01 17.47
CA GLU A 35 -3.21 -0.74 17.03
C GLU A 35 -2.39 -0.88 15.74
N SER A 36 -1.67 -2.00 15.61
CA SER A 36 -0.93 -2.37 14.40
C SER A 36 -1.87 -2.57 13.20
N HIS A 37 -3.01 -3.26 13.39
CA HIS A 37 -4.04 -3.36 12.35
C HIS A 37 -4.66 -2.00 12.01
N ALA A 38 -4.92 -1.15 13.01
CA ALA A 38 -5.45 0.19 12.79
C ALA A 38 -4.44 1.11 12.06
N LEU A 39 -3.14 0.95 12.30
CA LEU A 39 -2.08 1.63 11.54
C LEU A 39 -2.13 1.19 10.07
N ASN A 40 -2.16 -0.12 9.81
CA ASN A 40 -2.22 -0.64 8.44
C ASN A 40 -3.45 -0.16 7.68
N ALA A 41 -4.63 -0.18 8.31
CA ALA A 41 -5.85 0.33 7.68
C ALA A 41 -5.74 1.81 7.30
N ARG A 42 -5.17 2.65 8.19
CA ARG A 42 -4.94 4.08 7.90
C ARG A 42 -3.93 4.27 6.79
N LEU A 43 -2.83 3.52 6.79
CA LEU A 43 -1.80 3.58 5.75
C LEU A 43 -2.38 3.21 4.38
N VAL A 44 -3.17 2.13 4.30
CA VAL A 44 -3.85 1.70 3.07
C VAL A 44 -4.75 2.82 2.52
N LEU A 45 -5.53 3.48 3.38
CA LEU A 45 -6.41 4.59 2.96
C LEU A 45 -5.62 5.80 2.46
N LEU A 46 -4.51 6.15 3.11
CA LEU A 46 -3.63 7.26 2.67
C LEU A 46 -3.01 6.97 1.30
N LEU A 47 -2.49 5.76 1.10
CA LEU A 47 -1.93 5.33 -0.17
C LEU A 47 -3.00 5.24 -1.27
N ALA A 48 -4.21 4.77 -0.92
CA ALA A 48 -5.33 4.73 -1.85
C ALA A 48 -5.73 6.14 -2.31
N ASN A 49 -5.75 7.11 -1.39
CA ASN A 49 -5.97 8.51 -1.71
C ASN A 49 -4.86 9.08 -2.61
N GLN A 50 -3.60 8.71 -2.38
CA GLN A 50 -2.47 9.10 -3.24
C GLN A 50 -2.59 8.53 -4.66
N ILE A 51 -3.12 7.32 -4.82
CA ILE A 51 -3.35 6.69 -6.13
C ILE A 51 -4.52 7.37 -6.86
N GLY A 52 -5.64 7.60 -6.19
CA GLY A 52 -6.78 8.38 -6.72
C GLY A 52 -7.55 7.75 -7.88
N VAL A 53 -7.20 6.54 -8.32
CA VAL A 53 -7.84 5.85 -9.47
C VAL A 53 -8.59 4.60 -9.00
N GLN A 54 -9.93 4.63 -9.04
CA GLN A 54 -10.77 3.55 -8.52
C GLN A 54 -10.55 2.20 -9.21
N ALA A 55 -10.28 2.18 -10.52
CA ALA A 55 -10.00 0.96 -11.26
C ALA A 55 -8.74 0.25 -10.73
N VAL A 56 -7.64 0.99 -10.58
CA VAL A 56 -6.38 0.52 -9.98
C VAL A 56 -6.60 -0.03 -8.57
N LEU A 57 -7.39 0.66 -7.74
CA LEU A 57 -7.67 0.20 -6.37
C LEU A 57 -8.47 -1.11 -6.34
N ARG A 58 -9.40 -1.31 -7.29
CA ARG A 58 -10.15 -2.57 -7.40
C ARG A 58 -9.26 -3.72 -7.85
N GLU A 59 -8.39 -3.48 -8.82
CA GLU A 59 -7.39 -4.47 -9.26
C GLU A 59 -6.43 -4.83 -8.11
N ALA A 60 -5.97 -3.85 -7.33
CA ALA A 60 -5.14 -4.09 -6.15
C ALA A 60 -5.82 -4.98 -5.11
N LEU A 61 -7.11 -4.75 -4.83
CA LEU A 61 -7.89 -5.59 -3.91
C LEU A 61 -8.05 -7.02 -4.45
N ALA A 62 -8.28 -7.19 -5.75
CA ALA A 62 -8.37 -8.51 -6.37
C ALA A 62 -7.03 -9.25 -6.26
N ALA A 63 -5.92 -8.61 -6.65
CA ALA A 63 -4.59 -9.18 -6.56
C ALA A 63 -4.20 -9.58 -5.12
N ALA A 64 -4.50 -8.73 -4.13
CA ALA A 64 -4.24 -9.02 -2.73
C ALA A 64 -5.03 -10.23 -2.21
N ARG A 65 -6.25 -10.49 -2.73
CA ARG A 65 -7.05 -11.68 -2.37
C ARG A 65 -6.52 -12.97 -3.00
N ASP A 66 -5.94 -12.88 -4.19
CA ASP A 66 -5.48 -14.04 -4.96
C ASP A 66 -4.06 -14.50 -4.55
N THR A 67 -3.37 -13.74 -3.71
CA THR A 67 -2.02 -14.07 -3.20
C THR A 67 -2.09 -14.84 -1.86
N ALA A 68 -3.26 -15.36 -1.49
CA ALA A 68 -3.50 -16.16 -0.29
C ALA A 68 -3.39 -17.66 -0.57
#